data_AF-A0A352R0Q2-F1
#
_entry.id   AF-A0A352R0Q2-F1
#
_cell.length_a   1.000
_cell.length_b   1.000
_cell.length_c   1.000
_cell.angle_alpha   90.00
_cell.angle_beta   90.00
_cell.angle_gamma   90.00
#
_symmetry.space_group_name_H-M   'P 1'
#
loop_
_entity.id
_entity.type
_entity.pdbx_description
1 polymer ?
#
loop_
_entity_poly.entity_id
_entity_poly.type
_entity_poly.pdbx_seq_one_letter_code
_entity_poly.pdbx_strand_id
1 'polypeptide(L)'
;ATRSTFRPNPLGLSLVRLEKITTQQGVCLHIQGADLIQGTPVYDIKPYLPWVESQPDAASGFAGEAQTLDLPVNFSAAAEAYLQTKPQLRALIAQVLKHDPRPAYQQQDERIYGCLLQQENVQWQVLPEQILVTAISPA
;
A
#
# COMPACT_ATOMS: atom_id res chain seq x y z
N ALA A 1 -8.08 7.79 19.01
CA ALA A 1 -6.90 8.49 18.47
C ALA A 1 -6.52 7.84 17.15
N THR A 2 -6.07 8.58 16.12
CA THR A 2 -5.82 8.04 14.77
C THR A 2 -4.44 8.45 14.22
N ARG A 3 -3.99 7.73 13.18
CA ARG A 3 -2.84 8.10 12.34
C ARG A 3 -3.23 8.94 11.12
N SER A 4 -4.36 9.67 11.18
CA SER A 4 -4.82 10.52 10.08
C SER A 4 -3.80 11.59 9.70
N THR A 5 -3.67 11.91 8.42
CA THR A 5 -2.84 13.00 7.89
C THR A 5 -3.40 14.38 8.26
N PHE A 6 -4.69 14.48 8.60
CA PHE A 6 -5.33 15.70 9.09
C PHE A 6 -4.98 15.96 10.56
N ARG A 7 -3.81 16.57 10.80
CA ARG A 7 -3.28 16.88 12.14
C ARG A 7 -2.55 18.22 12.15
N PRO A 8 -2.42 18.91 13.31
CA PRO A 8 -1.76 20.23 13.39
C PRO A 8 -0.31 20.23 12.89
N ASN A 9 0.43 19.16 13.18
CA ASN A 9 1.81 18.95 12.69
C ASN A 9 1.79 17.77 11.72
N PRO A 10 1.85 17.98 10.39
CA PRO A 10 1.69 16.93 9.37
C PRO A 10 2.95 16.07 9.21
N LEU A 11 3.45 15.53 10.33
CA LEU A 11 4.60 14.64 10.37
C LEU A 11 4.11 13.19 10.45
N GLY A 12 4.43 12.42 9.40
CA GLY A 12 4.28 10.97 9.37
C GLY A 12 5.51 10.26 9.96
N LEU A 13 5.34 9.00 10.33
CA LEU A 13 6.42 8.13 10.79
C LEU A 13 6.34 6.80 10.04
N SER A 14 7.39 6.47 9.32
CA SER A 14 7.54 5.21 8.59
C SER A 14 8.67 4.40 9.23
N LEU A 15 8.37 3.18 9.69
CA LEU A 15 9.40 2.21 10.07
C LEU A 15 9.74 1.39 8.83
N VAL A 16 10.99 1.52 8.36
CA VAL A 16 11.43 0.89 7.10
C VAL A 16 12.65 0.02 7.33
N ARG A 17 12.80 -1.00 6.49
CA ARG A 17 14.01 -1.82 6.43
C ARG A 17 15.00 -1.16 5.48
N LEU A 18 16.24 -0.95 5.94
CA LEU A 18 17.33 -0.50 5.09
C LEU A 18 17.96 -1.70 4.38
N GLU A 19 17.89 -1.72 3.05
CA GLU A 19 18.46 -2.78 2.22
C GLU A 19 19.92 -2.51 1.85
N LYS A 20 20.22 -1.28 1.41
CA LYS A 20 21.59 -0.86 1.05
C LYS A 20 21.73 0.66 1.02
N ILE A 21 22.98 1.12 1.08
CA ILE A 21 23.36 2.52 0.87
C ILE A 21 24.26 2.60 -0.36
N THR A 22 23.98 3.53 -1.26
CA THR A 22 24.79 3.82 -2.45
C THR A 22 25.25 5.28 -2.42
N THR A 23 26.48 5.56 -2.87
CA THR A 23 27.11 6.90 -2.76
C THR A 23 27.63 7.44 -4.10
N GLN A 24 27.40 6.74 -5.20
CA GLN A 24 27.93 7.09 -6.53
C GLN A 24 27.35 8.40 -7.10
N GLN A 25 26.14 8.77 -6.70
CA GLN A 25 25.43 9.98 -7.15
C GLN A 25 24.81 10.71 -5.95
N GLY A 26 25.65 10.96 -4.93
CA GLY A 26 25.19 11.38 -3.62
C GLY A 26 24.70 10.19 -2.78
N VAL A 27 24.30 10.46 -1.55
CA VAL A 27 23.86 9.42 -0.60
C VAL A 27 22.43 9.01 -0.91
N CYS A 28 22.22 7.74 -1.26
CA CYS A 28 20.91 7.17 -1.53
C CYS A 28 20.70 5.92 -0.67
N LEU A 29 19.57 5.90 0.05
CA LEU A 29 19.15 4.80 0.91
C LEU A 29 18.08 3.98 0.16
N HIS A 30 18.36 2.70 -0.04
CA HIS A 30 17.41 1.77 -0.64
C HIS A 30 16.67 1.10 0.51
N ILE A 31 15.36 1.30 0.57
CA ILE A 31 14.51 0.90 1.71
C ILE A 31 13.34 0.03 1.26
N GLN A 32 12.84 -0.80 2.17
CA GLN A 32 11.65 -1.63 1.98
C GLN A 32 10.62 -1.35 3.08
N GLY A 33 9.34 -1.38 2.71
CA GLY A 33 8.22 -1.23 3.64
C GLY A 33 7.80 0.23 3.91
N ALA A 34 8.24 1.17 3.08
CA ALA A 34 7.80 2.57 3.20
C ALA A 34 6.33 2.74 2.78
N ASP A 35 5.59 3.53 3.54
CA ASP A 35 4.20 3.95 3.30
C ASP A 35 4.14 5.42 2.81
N LEU A 36 4.98 5.75 1.83
CA LEU A 36 5.17 7.11 1.32
C LEU A 36 4.82 7.19 -0.17
N ILE A 37 4.21 8.31 -0.60
CA ILE A 37 4.05 8.60 -2.03
C ILE A 37 5.31 9.22 -2.61
N GLN A 38 5.49 9.10 -3.94
CA GLN A 38 6.63 9.69 -4.63
C GLN A 38 6.70 11.19 -4.36
N GLY A 39 7.90 11.69 -4.02
CA GLY A 39 8.14 13.10 -3.73
C GLY A 39 7.78 13.55 -2.31
N THR A 40 7.36 12.63 -1.42
CA THR A 40 7.14 12.96 0.00
C THR A 40 8.43 13.51 0.64
N PRO A 41 8.43 14.74 1.20
CA PRO A 41 9.61 15.30 1.85
C PRO A 41 10.00 14.49 3.10
N VAL A 42 11.30 14.19 3.23
CA VAL A 42 11.86 13.52 4.41
C VAL A 42 12.47 14.56 5.34
N TYR A 43 11.98 14.63 6.57
CA TYR A 43 12.45 15.60 7.56
C TYR A 43 13.62 15.09 8.41
N ASP A 44 13.67 13.79 8.69
CA ASP A 44 14.63 13.18 9.61
C ASP A 44 14.80 11.69 9.32
N ILE A 45 15.98 11.14 9.64
CA ILE A 45 16.30 9.72 9.48
C ILE A 45 17.04 9.28 10.75
N LYS A 46 16.50 8.26 11.42
CA LYS A 46 17.08 7.70 12.65
C LYS A 46 17.19 6.18 12.56
N PRO A 47 18.23 5.56 13.16
CA PRO A 47 18.28 4.11 13.27
C PRO A 47 17.16 3.62 14.20
N TYR A 48 16.51 2.52 13.82
CA TYR A 48 15.62 1.80 14.73
C TYR A 48 16.45 1.05 15.77
N LEU A 49 16.23 1.32 17.05
CA LEU A 49 16.91 0.73 18.19
C LEU A 49 15.94 -0.20 18.93
N PRO A 50 15.97 -1.52 18.69
CA PRO A 50 14.96 -2.44 19.25
C PRO A 50 14.83 -2.37 20.78
N TRP A 51 15.93 -2.16 21.50
CA TRP A 51 15.93 -2.06 22.97
C TRP A 51 15.27 -0.79 23.52
N VAL A 52 15.00 0.21 22.67
CA VAL A 52 14.27 1.44 23.03
C VAL A 52 12.86 1.42 22.44
N GLU A 53 12.74 1.01 21.18
CA GLU A 53 11.54 1.25 20.38
C GLU A 53 10.66 0.00 20.18
N SER A 54 11.16 -1.22 20.42
CA SER A 54 10.35 -2.43 20.26
C SER A 54 9.36 -2.57 21.40
N GLN A 55 8.09 -2.72 21.06
CA GLN A 55 7.00 -3.02 21.98
C GLN A 55 6.18 -4.20 21.40
N PRO A 56 6.68 -5.44 21.51
CA PRO A 56 6.02 -6.61 20.91
C PRO A 56 4.60 -6.85 21.42
N ASP A 57 4.33 -6.47 22.68
CA ASP A 57 3.05 -6.68 23.34
C ASP A 57 2.09 -5.47 23.20
N ALA A 58 2.40 -4.52 22.31
CA ALA A 58 1.55 -3.34 22.10
C ALA A 58 0.17 -3.72 21.55
N ALA A 59 -0.90 -3.25 22.20
CA ALA A 59 -2.27 -3.48 21.78
C ALA A 59 -2.80 -2.35 20.88
N SER A 60 -3.53 -2.71 19.82
CA SER A 60 -4.12 -1.75 18.86
C SER A 60 -5.29 -0.94 19.44
N GLY A 61 -5.90 -1.41 20.54
CA GLY A 61 -7.00 -0.73 21.21
C GLY A 61 -8.19 -0.49 20.29
N PHE A 62 -8.54 0.78 20.07
CA PHE A 62 -9.64 1.19 19.16
C PHE A 62 -9.26 1.12 17.67
N ALA A 63 -7.97 1.01 17.34
CA ALA A 63 -7.58 0.72 15.97
C ALA A 63 -7.84 -0.76 15.71
N GLY A 64 -8.56 -1.08 14.62
CA GLY A 64 -8.73 -2.46 14.20
C GLY A 64 -7.38 -3.12 13.93
N GLU A 65 -7.35 -4.45 14.00
CA GLU A 65 -6.20 -5.21 13.50
C GLU A 65 -5.99 -4.97 12.01
N ALA A 66 -4.80 -5.27 11.50
CA ALA A 66 -4.55 -5.24 10.06
C ALA A 66 -5.49 -6.25 9.38
N GLN A 67 -6.61 -5.75 8.85
CA GLN A 67 -7.60 -6.58 8.19
C GLN A 67 -7.17 -6.78 6.74
N THR A 68 -6.81 -8.01 6.41
CA THR A 68 -6.81 -8.45 5.03
C THR A 68 -8.17 -9.03 4.69
N LEU A 69 -8.69 -8.72 3.50
CA LEU A 69 -9.83 -9.42 2.94
C LEU A 69 -9.42 -10.86 2.66
N ASP A 70 -10.15 -11.81 3.25
CA ASP A 70 -10.04 -13.24 2.92
C ASP A 70 -10.82 -13.55 1.65
N LEU A 71 -10.49 -12.83 0.57
CA LEU A 71 -11.09 -12.98 -0.74
C LEU A 71 -9.98 -13.23 -1.78
N PRO A 72 -10.17 -14.17 -2.71
CA PRO A 72 -9.26 -14.34 -3.84
C PRO A 72 -9.28 -13.10 -4.73
N VAL A 73 -8.11 -12.74 -5.27
CA VAL A 73 -7.97 -11.65 -6.25
C VAL A 73 -7.92 -12.26 -7.64
N ASN A 74 -8.95 -11.99 -8.44
CA ASN A 74 -9.12 -12.51 -9.79
C ASN A 74 -9.02 -11.36 -10.80
N PHE A 75 -8.58 -11.68 -12.01
CA PHE A 75 -8.35 -10.69 -13.07
C PHE A 75 -9.28 -10.98 -14.25
N SER A 76 -9.92 -9.94 -14.78
CA SER A 76 -10.70 -10.05 -16.01
C SER A 76 -9.81 -10.40 -17.21
N ALA A 77 -10.40 -10.84 -18.32
CA ALA A 77 -9.64 -11.12 -19.54
C ALA A 77 -8.87 -9.88 -20.05
N ALA A 78 -9.43 -8.69 -19.90
CA ALA A 78 -8.77 -7.44 -20.27
C ALA A 78 -7.57 -7.13 -19.35
N ALA A 79 -7.73 -7.33 -18.04
CA ALA A 79 -6.65 -7.16 -17.07
C ALA A 79 -5.53 -8.19 -17.28
N GLU A 80 -5.88 -9.46 -17.57
CA GLU A 80 -4.90 -10.51 -17.90
C GLU A 80 -4.10 -10.16 -19.17
N ALA A 81 -4.77 -9.67 -20.22
CA ALA A 81 -4.09 -9.22 -21.44
C ALA A 81 -3.09 -8.09 -21.15
N TYR A 82 -3.45 -7.14 -20.29
CA TYR A 82 -2.54 -6.08 -19.88
C TYR A 82 -1.34 -6.62 -19.08
N LEU A 83 -1.58 -7.53 -18.13
CA LEU A 83 -0.54 -8.14 -17.30
C LEU A 83 0.48 -8.95 -18.10
N GLN A 84 0.14 -9.47 -19.29
CA GLN A 84 1.13 -10.09 -20.18
C GLN A 84 2.27 -9.13 -20.55
N THR A 85 1.99 -7.82 -20.61
CA THR A 85 3.00 -6.80 -20.89
C THR A 85 3.81 -6.39 -19.65
N LYS A 86 3.24 -6.57 -18.44
CA LYS A 86 3.83 -6.16 -17.16
C LYS A 86 3.54 -7.19 -16.06
N PRO A 87 4.10 -8.41 -16.14
CA PRO A 87 3.76 -9.51 -15.23
C PRO A 87 4.10 -9.22 -13.76
N GLN A 88 5.10 -8.36 -13.51
CA GLN A 88 5.52 -7.94 -12.18
C GLN A 88 4.43 -7.22 -11.39
N LEU A 89 3.44 -6.62 -12.06
CA LEU A 89 2.34 -5.90 -11.39
C LEU A 89 1.35 -6.84 -10.71
N ARG A 90 1.24 -8.09 -11.15
CA ARG A 90 0.23 -9.03 -10.64
C ARG A 90 0.34 -9.21 -9.13
N ALA A 91 1.55 -9.47 -8.63
CA ALA A 91 1.81 -9.67 -7.21
C ALA A 91 1.52 -8.39 -6.40
N LEU A 92 1.92 -7.23 -6.93
CA LEU A 92 1.68 -5.93 -6.29
C LEU A 92 0.18 -5.62 -6.17
N ILE A 93 -0.58 -5.78 -7.27
CA ILE A 93 -2.02 -5.55 -7.28
C ILE A 93 -2.72 -6.49 -6.28
N ALA A 94 -2.41 -7.79 -6.32
CA ALA A 94 -3.01 -8.74 -5.40
C ALA A 94 -2.70 -8.42 -3.93
N GLN A 95 -1.47 -8.01 -3.63
CA GLN A 95 -1.07 -7.62 -2.28
C GLN A 95 -1.82 -6.37 -1.79
N VAL A 96 -1.90 -5.33 -2.63
CA VAL A 96 -2.58 -4.08 -2.27
C VAL A 96 -4.07 -4.31 -2.06
N LEU A 97 -4.74 -5.00 -2.99
CA LEU A 97 -6.18 -5.21 -2.93
C LEU A 97 -6.60 -6.07 -1.73
N LYS A 98 -5.76 -7.02 -1.29
CA LYS A 98 -6.00 -7.78 -0.06
C LYS A 98 -6.06 -6.90 1.19
N HIS A 99 -5.38 -5.75 1.23
CA HIS A 99 -5.44 -4.83 2.38
C HIS A 99 -6.63 -3.86 2.34
N ASP A 100 -7.58 -4.10 1.44
CA ASP A 100 -8.78 -3.28 1.24
C ASP A 100 -8.50 -1.77 1.13
N PRO A 101 -7.97 -1.29 -0.01
CA PRO A 101 -7.69 0.13 -0.21
C PRO A 101 -8.95 0.98 -0.43
N ARG A 102 -10.16 0.42 -0.26
CA ARG A 102 -11.40 1.19 -0.36
C ARG A 102 -11.47 2.22 0.77
N PRO A 103 -12.05 3.41 0.54
CA PRO A 103 -12.34 4.34 1.62
C PRO A 103 -13.26 3.69 2.66
N ALA A 104 -12.86 3.71 3.94
CA ALA A 104 -13.61 3.09 5.04
C ALA A 104 -15.06 3.60 5.19
N TYR A 105 -15.38 4.76 4.61
CA TYR A 105 -16.71 5.38 4.65
C TYR A 105 -17.55 5.11 3.37
N GLN A 106 -17.07 4.30 2.42
CA GLN A 106 -17.76 4.05 1.13
C GLN A 106 -17.76 2.56 0.74
N GLN A 107 -18.55 1.77 1.46
CA GLN A 107 -18.83 0.36 1.13
C GLN A 107 -20.20 0.29 0.44
N GLN A 108 -20.23 0.41 -0.88
CA GLN A 108 -21.43 0.16 -1.68
C GLN A 108 -21.20 -1.12 -2.49
N ASP A 109 -22.15 -2.04 -2.41
CA ASP A 109 -22.18 -3.22 -3.26
C ASP A 109 -22.24 -2.76 -4.73
N GLU A 110 -21.37 -3.30 -5.59
CA GLU A 110 -21.25 -3.04 -7.05
C GLU A 110 -20.38 -1.88 -7.54
N ARG A 111 -19.85 -1.01 -6.67
CA ARG A 111 -19.01 0.12 -7.14
C ARG A 111 -17.67 -0.36 -7.73
N ILE A 112 -17.29 0.22 -8.88
CA ILE A 112 -15.92 0.12 -9.41
C ILE A 112 -15.05 1.16 -8.71
N TYR A 113 -14.03 0.68 -8.00
CA TYR A 113 -12.99 1.49 -7.40
C TYR A 113 -11.80 1.61 -8.35
N GLY A 114 -10.98 2.64 -8.15
CA GLY A 114 -9.79 2.88 -8.96
C GLY A 114 -8.69 3.53 -8.13
N CYS A 115 -7.45 3.10 -8.35
CA CYS A 115 -6.27 3.73 -7.74
C CYS A 115 -5.07 3.62 -8.67
N LEU A 116 -4.13 4.53 -8.49
CA LEU A 116 -2.85 4.49 -9.19
C LEU A 116 -1.89 3.57 -8.42
N LEU A 117 -1.40 2.53 -9.09
CA LEU A 117 -0.28 1.72 -8.64
C LEU A 117 0.86 1.89 -9.62
N GLN A 118 1.93 2.54 -9.17
CA GLN A 118 3.02 3.03 -10.03
C GLN A 118 2.46 3.98 -11.10
N GLN A 119 2.56 3.63 -12.38
CA GLN A 119 2.07 4.41 -13.52
C GLN A 119 0.81 3.78 -14.15
N GLU A 120 0.13 2.91 -13.40
CA GLU A 120 -1.03 2.18 -13.88
C GLU A 120 -2.27 2.52 -13.07
N ASN A 121 -3.35 2.81 -13.77
CA ASN A 121 -4.68 2.87 -13.19
C ASN A 121 -5.25 1.46 -13.08
N VAL A 122 -5.48 1.01 -11.86
CA VAL A 122 -6.04 -0.31 -11.54
C VAL A 122 -7.48 -0.12 -11.08
N GLN A 123 -8.40 -0.74 -11.79
CA GLN A 123 -9.83 -0.72 -11.47
C GLN A 123 -10.29 -2.08 -10.94
N TRP A 124 -11.06 -2.08 -9.85
CA TRP A 124 -11.54 -3.31 -9.24
C TRP A 124 -12.93 -3.17 -8.61
N GLN A 125 -13.56 -4.31 -8.38
CA GLN A 125 -14.78 -4.45 -7.59
C GLN A 125 -14.53 -5.46 -6.46
N VAL A 126 -15.15 -5.23 -5.31
CA VAL A 126 -15.20 -6.21 -4.22
C VAL A 126 -16.57 -6.88 -4.29
N LEU A 127 -16.57 -8.15 -4.66
CA LEU A 127 -17.75 -9.00 -4.77
C LEU A 127 -17.80 -9.95 -3.55
N PRO A 128 -18.95 -10.59 -3.26
CA PRO A 128 -19.10 -11.45 -2.08
C PRO A 128 -18.06 -12.58 -1.96
N GLU A 129 -17.59 -13.11 -3.10
CA GLU A 129 -16.69 -14.27 -3.15
C GLU A 129 -15.29 -13.96 -3.71
N GLN A 130 -15.04 -12.74 -4.20
CA GLN A 130 -13.77 -12.37 -4.81
C GLN A 130 -13.56 -10.87 -4.92
N ILE A 131 -12.30 -10.47 -5.06
CA ILE A 131 -11.94 -9.15 -5.57
C ILE A 131 -11.65 -9.29 -7.07
N LEU A 132 -12.46 -8.66 -7.91
CA LEU A 132 -12.32 -8.72 -9.36
C LEU A 132 -11.62 -7.46 -9.88
N VAL A 133 -10.43 -7.61 -10.43
CA VAL A 133 -9.75 -6.55 -11.20
C VAL A 133 -10.41 -6.46 -12.57
N THR A 134 -11.16 -5.39 -12.80
CA THR A 134 -11.99 -5.22 -14.01
C THR A 134 -11.16 -4.71 -15.19
N ALA A 135 -10.22 -3.80 -14.95
CA ALA A 135 -9.34 -3.24 -15.98
C ALA A 135 -8.01 -2.75 -15.38
N ILE A 136 -6.97 -2.76 -16.19
CA ILE A 136 -5.69 -2.10 -15.92
C ILE A 136 -5.36 -1.28 -17.16
N SER A 137 -5.03 -0.01 -16.97
CA SER A 137 -4.65 0.89 -18.06
C SER A 137 -3.47 1.79 -17.64
N PRO A 138 -2.67 2.29 -18.60
CA PRO A 138 -1.73 3.36 -18.31
C PRO A 138 -2.46 4.57 -17.72
N ALA A 139 -1.84 5.23 -16.75
CA ALA A 139 -2.31 6.48 -16.16
C ALA A 139 -1.96 7.71 -17.03
#